data_AF-A0A0M8PEJ4-F1
#
_entry.id   AF-A0A0M8PEJ4-F1
#
_cell.length_a   1.000
_cell.length_b   1.000
_cell.length_c   1.000
_cell.angle_alpha   90.00
_cell.angle_beta   90.00
_cell.angle_gamma   90.00
#
_symmetry.space_group_name_H-M   'P 1'
#
loop_
_entity.id
_entity.type
_entity.pdbx_description
1 polymer ?
#
loop_
_entity_poly.entity_id
_entity_poly.type
_entity_poly.pdbx_seq_one_letter_code
_entity_poly.pdbx_strand_id
1 'polypeptide(L)'
;MQTVGVDLAAEPAKTAVATLAWEPGVATVQEVRLGATDPEIVAAIAAADRTGIDAPFGWPDAFVEFVGAHHRLEYSRERALSSRPGRLPLVRRSTDRVVHARTGIVPLSVSADLIAHVALRCAGLLAELDAGGVDVDRVDGAVVEAYPAAALQVWGLPHKGYKSAKNRDVRAASVVALEEALPGLTLGGFRDLCVDSDDAFDAVVAGLVARAAALGRTARPDAAQHAVAVREGWIHLPVCGVGELL
;
A
#
# COMPACT_ATOMS: atom_id res chain seq x y z
N MET A 1 2.10 0.29 -20.98
CA MET A 1 2.33 -0.34 -19.66
C MET A 1 1.00 -0.40 -18.95
N GLN A 2 0.76 -1.42 -18.15
CA GLN A 2 -0.42 -1.56 -17.30
C GLN A 2 0.01 -1.66 -15.82
N THR A 3 -0.61 -0.87 -14.97
CA THR A 3 -0.49 -1.03 -13.52
C THR A 3 -1.81 -1.38 -12.89
N VAL A 4 -1.75 -2.12 -11.79
CA VAL A 4 -2.91 -2.38 -10.95
C VAL A 4 -2.69 -1.78 -9.57
N GLY A 5 -3.75 -1.22 -8.99
CA GLY A 5 -3.78 -0.79 -7.61
C GLY A 5 -4.85 -1.53 -6.84
N VAL A 6 -4.54 -1.94 -5.62
CA VAL A 6 -5.45 -2.67 -4.74
C VAL A 6 -5.54 -1.92 -3.41
N ASP A 7 -6.72 -1.42 -3.08
CA ASP A 7 -7.04 -1.05 -1.69
C ASP A 7 -7.58 -2.29 -0.99
N LEU A 8 -6.75 -2.93 -0.16
CA LEU A 8 -7.07 -4.22 0.42
C LEU A 8 -7.72 -4.04 1.80
N ALA A 9 -8.85 -4.72 2.01
CA ALA A 9 -9.46 -4.88 3.32
C ALA A 9 -9.43 -6.34 3.77
N ALA A 10 -9.80 -6.59 5.04
CA ALA A 10 -9.90 -7.94 5.57
C ALA A 10 -10.98 -8.77 4.84
N GLU A 11 -11.99 -8.10 4.30
CA GLU A 11 -13.13 -8.71 3.61
C GLU A 11 -13.29 -8.15 2.19
N PRO A 12 -13.70 -8.97 1.20
CA PRO A 12 -13.90 -8.52 -0.18
C PRO A 12 -14.79 -7.30 -0.33
N ALA A 13 -15.86 -7.20 0.47
CA ALA A 13 -16.85 -6.10 0.40
C ALA A 13 -16.25 -4.69 0.57
N LYS A 14 -15.04 -4.59 1.15
CA LYS A 14 -14.29 -3.35 1.36
C LYS A 14 -12.98 -3.32 0.58
N THR A 15 -12.84 -4.17 -0.43
CA THR A 15 -11.65 -4.25 -1.28
C THR A 15 -11.95 -3.68 -2.64
N ALA A 16 -11.05 -2.83 -3.13
CA ALA A 16 -11.14 -2.24 -4.45
C ALA A 16 -9.91 -2.57 -5.29
N VAL A 17 -10.11 -2.75 -6.59
CA VAL A 17 -9.05 -2.96 -7.58
C VAL A 17 -9.23 -1.95 -8.70
N ALA A 18 -8.15 -1.26 -9.07
CA ALA A 18 -8.11 -0.33 -10.19
C ALA A 18 -7.05 -0.75 -11.20
N THR A 19 -7.42 -0.80 -12.48
CA THR A 19 -6.50 -1.09 -13.59
C THR A 19 -6.24 0.19 -14.38
N LEU A 20 -4.98 0.55 -14.53
CA LEU A 20 -4.54 1.75 -15.24
C LEU A 20 -3.67 1.38 -16.43
N ALA A 21 -3.98 1.93 -17.60
CA ALA A 21 -3.14 1.87 -18.78
C ALA A 21 -2.34 3.17 -18.95
N TRP A 22 -1.08 3.00 -19.33
CA TRP A 22 -0.11 4.08 -19.48
C TRP A 22 0.41 4.13 -20.91
N GLU A 23 0.27 5.31 -21.49
CA GLU A 23 0.83 5.75 -22.77
C GLU A 23 1.67 7.02 -22.53
N PRO A 24 2.55 7.43 -23.46
CA PRO A 24 3.34 8.65 -23.27
C PRO A 24 2.44 9.87 -22.99
N GLY A 25 2.57 10.48 -21.82
CA GLY A 25 1.79 11.66 -21.46
C GLY A 25 0.36 11.38 -20.96
N VAL A 26 -0.10 10.12 -20.95
CA VAL A 26 -1.50 9.76 -20.65
C VAL A 26 -1.59 8.56 -19.72
N ALA A 27 -2.44 8.68 -18.71
CA ALA A 27 -2.83 7.58 -17.83
C ALA A 27 -4.36 7.41 -17.88
N THR A 28 -4.85 6.23 -18.21
CA THR A 28 -6.29 5.96 -18.32
C THR A 28 -6.69 4.88 -17.33
N VAL A 29 -7.65 5.20 -16.45
CA VAL A 29 -8.29 4.18 -15.60
C VAL A 29 -9.25 3.38 -16.46
N GLN A 30 -8.91 2.12 -16.72
CA GLN A 30 -9.67 1.23 -17.58
C GLN A 30 -10.77 0.47 -16.84
N GLU A 31 -10.52 0.16 -15.57
CA GLU A 31 -11.47 -0.54 -14.72
C GLU A 31 -11.28 -0.13 -13.27
N VAL A 32 -12.38 0.02 -12.52
CA VAL A 32 -12.39 0.03 -11.06
C VAL A 32 -13.48 -0.91 -10.58
N ARG A 33 -13.11 -1.88 -9.74
CA ARG A 33 -14.02 -2.88 -9.16
C ARG A 33 -14.02 -2.75 -7.65
N LEU A 34 -15.21 -2.59 -7.06
CA LEU A 34 -15.44 -2.75 -5.63
C LEU A 34 -15.87 -4.18 -5.32
N GLY A 35 -15.63 -4.65 -4.10
CA GLY A 35 -16.07 -5.98 -3.69
C GLY A 35 -15.15 -7.12 -4.16
N ALA A 36 -13.91 -6.81 -4.54
CA ALA A 36 -13.05 -7.76 -5.25
C ALA A 36 -12.64 -8.96 -4.39
N THR A 37 -12.85 -10.15 -4.95
CA THR A 37 -12.44 -11.44 -4.36
C THR A 37 -10.98 -11.75 -4.66
N ASP A 38 -10.39 -12.67 -3.89
CA ASP A 38 -8.97 -13.03 -4.06
C ASP A 38 -8.63 -13.55 -5.47
N PRO A 39 -9.44 -14.43 -6.12
CA PRO A 39 -9.17 -14.84 -7.49
C PRO A 39 -9.19 -13.69 -8.51
N GLU A 40 -10.05 -12.69 -8.31
CA GLU A 40 -10.12 -11.52 -9.18
C GLU A 40 -8.91 -10.62 -9.00
N ILE A 41 -8.45 -10.44 -7.76
CA ILE A 41 -7.21 -9.71 -7.45
C ILE A 41 -6.02 -10.41 -8.11
N VAL A 42 -5.89 -11.73 -7.90
CA VAL A 42 -4.79 -12.53 -8.50
C VAL A 42 -4.79 -12.43 -10.02
N ALA A 43 -5.96 -12.54 -10.66
CA ALA A 43 -6.07 -12.42 -12.12
C ALA A 43 -5.68 -11.03 -12.64
N ALA A 44 -6.08 -9.96 -11.94
CA ALA A 44 -5.72 -8.59 -12.30
C ALA A 44 -4.20 -8.36 -12.17
N ILE A 45 -3.60 -8.83 -11.07
CA ILE A 45 -2.17 -8.70 -10.80
C ILE A 45 -1.33 -9.48 -11.82
N ALA A 46 -1.73 -10.72 -12.14
CA ALA A 46 -1.02 -11.56 -13.11
C ALA A 46 -0.99 -10.96 -14.53
N ALA A 47 -1.95 -10.09 -14.86
CA ALA A 47 -2.02 -9.40 -16.15
C ALA A 47 -1.30 -8.03 -16.16
N ALA A 48 -0.80 -7.55 -15.02
CA ALA A 48 -0.20 -6.23 -14.88
C ALA A 48 1.33 -6.25 -14.97
N ASP A 49 1.93 -5.15 -15.43
CA ASP A 49 3.39 -4.99 -15.41
C ASP A 49 3.90 -4.68 -13.99
N ARG A 50 3.09 -3.99 -13.17
CA ARG A 50 3.39 -3.66 -11.78
C ARG A 50 2.11 -3.45 -10.98
N THR A 51 2.08 -3.90 -9.73
CA THR A 51 0.92 -3.73 -8.84
C THR A 51 1.30 -3.04 -7.54
N GLY A 52 0.48 -2.10 -7.07
CA GLY A 52 0.55 -1.55 -5.72
C GLY A 52 -0.59 -2.07 -4.86
N ILE A 53 -0.30 -2.59 -3.68
CA ILE A 53 -1.30 -3.12 -2.73
C ILE A 53 -1.22 -2.30 -1.44
N ASP A 54 -2.32 -1.66 -1.03
CA ASP A 54 -2.44 -0.99 0.27
C ASP A 54 -2.66 -2.01 1.38
N ALA A 55 -1.59 -2.70 1.77
CA ALA A 55 -1.56 -3.61 2.90
C ALA A 55 -0.13 -3.87 3.38
N PRO A 56 0.10 -4.08 4.69
CA PRO A 56 1.40 -4.52 5.17
C PRO A 56 1.76 -5.91 4.61
N PHE A 57 2.94 -6.05 4.03
CA PHE A 57 3.43 -7.35 3.49
C PHE A 57 4.02 -8.27 4.55
N GLY A 58 4.29 -7.76 5.75
CA GLY A 58 4.91 -8.54 6.82
C GLY A 58 4.81 -7.88 8.18
N TRP A 59 5.43 -8.52 9.17
CA TRP A 59 5.49 -8.09 10.57
C TRP A 59 6.92 -7.72 10.93
N PRO A 60 7.15 -6.90 11.97
CA PRO A 60 8.49 -6.64 12.47
C PRO A 60 9.21 -7.94 12.84
N ASP A 61 10.49 -8.07 12.48
CA ASP A 61 11.30 -9.24 12.84
C ASP A 61 11.29 -9.46 14.35
N ALA A 62 11.42 -8.37 15.12
CA ALA A 62 11.40 -8.42 16.58
C ALA A 62 10.06 -8.94 17.14
N PHE A 63 8.93 -8.69 16.46
CA PHE A 63 7.63 -9.22 16.84
C PHE A 63 7.56 -10.73 16.61
N VAL A 64 8.01 -11.20 15.44
CA VAL A 64 8.05 -12.64 15.11
C VAL A 64 8.96 -13.39 16.08
N GLU A 65 10.16 -12.87 16.34
CA GLU A 65 11.07 -13.41 17.34
C GLU A 65 10.43 -13.49 18.73
N PHE A 66 9.77 -12.41 19.15
CA PHE A 66 9.11 -12.34 20.45
C PHE A 66 7.99 -13.38 20.58
N VAL A 67 7.07 -13.46 19.62
CA VAL A 67 5.96 -14.43 19.64
C VAL A 67 6.51 -15.86 19.64
N GLY A 68 7.53 -16.13 18.82
CA GLY A 68 8.17 -17.45 18.77
C GLY A 68 8.83 -17.84 20.10
N ALA A 69 9.60 -16.93 20.70
CA ALA A 69 10.23 -17.15 22.01
C ALA A 69 9.18 -17.33 23.11
N HIS A 70 8.14 -16.49 23.12
CA HIS A 70 7.05 -16.57 24.07
C HIS A 70 6.31 -17.92 23.99
N HIS A 71 6.04 -18.42 22.77
CA HIS A 71 5.44 -19.72 22.53
C HIS A 71 6.30 -20.88 23.04
N ARG A 72 7.63 -20.76 22.96
CA ARG A 72 8.60 -21.73 23.50
C ARG A 72 8.92 -21.55 24.99
N LEU A 73 8.27 -20.59 25.66
CA LEU A 73 8.51 -20.24 27.08
C LEU A 73 9.93 -19.68 27.34
N GLU A 74 10.54 -19.03 26.35
CA GLU A 74 11.87 -18.40 26.41
C GLU A 74 11.74 -16.91 26.77
N TYR A 75 11.64 -16.62 28.07
CA TYR A 75 11.35 -15.26 28.55
C TYR A 75 12.60 -14.36 28.63
N SER A 76 12.97 -13.74 27.50
CA SER A 76 14.15 -12.86 27.41
C SER A 76 13.83 -11.37 27.29
N ARG A 77 12.63 -10.99 26.82
CA ARG A 77 12.30 -9.60 26.43
C ARG A 77 11.16 -8.98 27.23
N GLU A 78 10.40 -9.77 27.97
CA GLU A 78 9.15 -9.42 28.65
C GLU A 78 9.32 -8.27 29.64
N ARG A 79 10.45 -8.25 30.36
CA ARG A 79 10.74 -7.20 31.36
C ARG A 79 10.87 -5.81 30.73
N ALA A 80 11.27 -5.72 29.47
CA ALA A 80 11.40 -4.45 28.75
C ALA A 80 10.05 -3.90 28.24
N LEU A 81 8.99 -4.74 28.20
CA LEU A 81 7.71 -4.41 27.57
C LEU A 81 6.81 -3.52 28.43
N SER A 82 7.18 -3.23 29.67
CA SER A 82 6.45 -2.29 30.53
C SER A 82 6.50 -0.85 29.98
N SER A 83 7.52 -0.52 29.18
CA SER A 83 7.74 0.81 28.62
C SER A 83 7.31 0.92 27.15
N ARG A 84 6.90 2.12 26.70
CA ARG A 84 6.66 2.38 25.28
C ARG A 84 7.90 2.15 24.41
N PRO A 85 9.11 2.62 24.79
CA PRO A 85 10.33 2.34 24.01
C PRO A 85 10.63 0.85 23.86
N GLY A 86 10.39 0.03 24.90
CA GLY A 86 10.59 -1.41 24.83
C GLY A 86 9.60 -2.14 23.92
N ARG A 87 8.37 -1.60 23.76
CA ARG A 87 7.38 -2.16 22.81
C ARG A 87 7.57 -1.69 21.38
N LEU A 88 8.22 -0.54 21.16
CA LEU A 88 8.31 0.10 19.84
C LEU A 88 8.87 -0.82 18.74
N PRO A 89 9.94 -1.62 18.97
CA PRO A 89 10.44 -2.55 17.96
C PRO A 89 9.45 -3.65 17.56
N LEU A 90 8.49 -3.99 18.43
CA LEU A 90 7.49 -5.02 18.16
C LEU A 90 6.30 -4.50 17.33
N VAL A 91 6.10 -3.17 17.29
CA VAL A 91 4.90 -2.54 16.71
C VAL A 91 5.22 -1.58 15.56
N ARG A 92 6.51 -1.39 15.22
CA ARG A 92 6.94 -0.56 14.10
C ARG A 92 7.98 -1.29 13.27
N ARG A 93 7.66 -1.51 12.00
CA ARG A 93 8.63 -2.00 11.01
C ARG A 93 9.69 -0.94 10.73
N SER A 94 10.78 -1.37 10.10
CA SER A 94 11.79 -0.47 9.55
C SER A 94 11.17 0.57 8.61
N THR A 95 10.32 0.12 7.67
CA THR A 95 9.67 1.00 6.70
C THR A 95 8.70 2.00 7.34
N ASP A 96 8.01 1.60 8.43
CA ASP A 96 7.04 2.51 9.09
C ASP A 96 7.75 3.74 9.68
N ARG A 97 8.95 3.54 10.22
CA ARG A 97 9.79 4.61 10.76
C ARG A 97 10.30 5.54 9.66
N VAL A 98 10.64 4.98 8.49
CA VAL A 98 11.06 5.76 7.32
C VAL A 98 9.92 6.60 6.77
N VAL A 99 8.71 6.03 6.67
CA VAL A 99 7.50 6.79 6.28
C VAL A 99 7.27 7.94 7.26
N HIS A 100 7.31 7.68 8.57
CA HIS A 100 7.12 8.72 9.57
C HIS A 100 8.16 9.83 9.48
N ALA A 101 9.44 9.49 9.32
CA ALA A 101 10.50 10.48 9.18
C ALA A 101 10.33 11.36 7.93
N ARG A 102 9.78 10.81 6.84
CA ARG A 102 9.62 11.53 5.57
C ARG A 102 8.33 12.33 5.47
N THR A 103 7.22 11.84 6.03
CA THR A 103 5.88 12.44 5.81
C THR A 103 5.25 12.97 7.08
N GLY A 104 5.77 12.63 8.26
CA GLY A 104 5.15 12.87 9.55
C GLY A 104 3.95 11.95 9.86
N ILE A 105 3.49 11.14 8.90
CA ILE A 105 2.39 10.17 9.11
C ILE A 105 2.93 8.99 9.89
N VAL A 106 2.19 8.54 10.91
CA VAL A 106 2.50 7.30 11.63
C VAL A 106 1.64 6.19 11.04
N PRO A 107 2.21 5.21 10.32
CA PRO A 107 1.44 4.07 9.81
C PRO A 107 0.76 3.30 10.95
N LEU A 108 -0.30 2.54 10.65
CA LEU A 108 -0.89 1.61 11.62
C LEU A 108 0.10 0.47 11.90
N SER A 109 0.15 0.03 13.16
CA SER A 109 0.96 -1.12 13.57
C SER A 109 0.30 -2.40 13.11
N VAL A 110 0.95 -3.12 12.20
CA VAL A 110 0.52 -4.47 11.77
C VAL A 110 0.44 -5.48 12.92
N SER A 111 1.20 -5.25 14.00
CA SER A 111 1.23 -6.13 15.17
C SER A 111 0.25 -5.76 16.28
N ALA A 112 -0.36 -4.55 16.24
CA ALA A 112 -1.09 -4.01 17.40
C ALA A 112 -2.32 -3.16 17.09
N ASP A 113 -2.56 -2.81 15.82
CA ASP A 113 -3.74 -2.07 15.37
C ASP A 113 -4.65 -2.96 14.50
N LEU A 114 -5.83 -2.46 14.12
CA LEU A 114 -6.86 -3.19 13.37
C LEU A 114 -6.44 -3.63 11.95
N ILE A 115 -5.27 -3.21 11.47
CA ILE A 115 -4.75 -3.57 10.13
C ILE A 115 -4.24 -5.02 10.06
N ALA A 116 -4.06 -5.71 11.21
CA ALA A 116 -3.54 -7.08 11.26
C ALA A 116 -4.36 -8.08 10.43
N HIS A 117 -5.70 -7.96 10.42
CA HIS A 117 -6.55 -8.84 9.59
C HIS A 117 -6.33 -8.63 8.09
N VAL A 118 -6.08 -7.39 7.66
CA VAL A 118 -5.74 -7.07 6.27
C VAL A 118 -4.39 -7.70 5.90
N ALA A 119 -3.39 -7.59 6.78
CA ALA A 119 -2.07 -8.18 6.56
C ALA A 119 -2.12 -9.71 6.50
N LEU A 120 -2.96 -10.38 7.29
CA LEU A 120 -3.18 -11.82 7.20
C LEU A 120 -3.74 -12.23 5.83
N ARG A 121 -4.75 -11.51 5.32
CA ARG A 121 -5.28 -11.75 3.97
C ARG A 121 -4.24 -11.45 2.89
N CYS A 122 -3.49 -10.36 3.03
CA CYS A 122 -2.40 -10.01 2.12
C CYS A 122 -1.35 -11.12 2.05
N ALA A 123 -0.95 -11.70 3.18
CA ALA A 123 -0.01 -12.83 3.21
C ALA A 123 -0.54 -14.04 2.43
N GLY A 124 -1.85 -14.33 2.51
CA GLY A 124 -2.49 -15.37 1.70
C GLY A 124 -2.45 -15.04 0.21
N LEU A 125 -2.80 -13.81 -0.18
CA LEU A 125 -2.73 -13.34 -1.57
C LEU A 125 -1.31 -13.42 -2.15
N LEU A 126 -0.30 -13.01 -1.39
CA LEU A 126 1.10 -13.11 -1.82
C LEU A 126 1.52 -14.57 -2.03
N ALA A 127 1.03 -15.51 -1.22
CA ALA A 127 1.31 -16.94 -1.40
C ALA A 127 0.64 -17.50 -2.67
N GLU A 128 -0.61 -17.12 -2.96
CA GLU A 128 -1.31 -17.52 -4.21
C GLU A 128 -0.62 -16.94 -5.44
N LEU A 129 -0.15 -15.69 -5.37
CA LEU A 129 0.61 -15.03 -6.44
C LEU A 129 1.96 -15.73 -6.70
N ASP A 130 2.70 -16.06 -5.65
CA ASP A 130 3.96 -16.80 -5.75
C ASP A 130 3.76 -18.18 -6.38
N ALA A 131 2.72 -18.90 -5.94
CA ALA A 131 2.33 -20.19 -6.52
C ALA A 131 1.93 -20.07 -8.00
N GLY A 132 1.38 -18.92 -8.40
CA GLY A 132 1.08 -18.56 -9.79
C GLY A 132 2.27 -18.07 -10.61
N GLY A 133 3.47 -17.98 -10.02
CA GLY A 133 4.70 -17.56 -10.68
C GLY A 133 4.92 -16.04 -10.75
N VAL A 134 4.16 -15.26 -9.99
CA VAL A 134 4.38 -13.81 -9.84
C VAL A 134 5.51 -13.58 -8.84
N ASP A 135 6.48 -12.74 -9.18
CA ASP A 135 7.54 -12.35 -8.24
C ASP A 135 6.96 -11.48 -7.11
N VAL A 136 6.93 -12.05 -5.90
CA VAL A 136 6.42 -11.40 -4.69
C VAL A 136 7.53 -10.95 -3.73
N ASP A 137 8.77 -10.75 -4.22
CA ASP A 137 9.80 -10.09 -3.42
C ASP A 137 9.26 -8.76 -2.87
N ARG A 138 9.40 -8.57 -1.55
CA ARG A 138 8.72 -7.49 -0.82
C ARG A 138 9.37 -6.12 -0.98
N VAL A 139 10.42 -6.01 -1.81
CA VAL A 139 11.16 -4.79 -2.12
C VAL A 139 11.25 -4.57 -3.63
N ASP A 140 11.54 -5.62 -4.39
CA ASP A 140 11.83 -5.56 -5.82
C ASP A 140 10.77 -6.21 -6.71
N GLY A 141 9.95 -7.08 -6.13
CA GLY A 141 8.98 -7.92 -6.86
C GLY A 141 7.91 -7.14 -7.60
N ALA A 142 7.15 -7.84 -8.44
CA ALA A 142 6.12 -7.25 -9.30
C ALA A 142 4.97 -6.59 -8.51
N VAL A 143 4.76 -7.02 -7.27
CA VAL A 143 3.84 -6.40 -6.31
C VAL A 143 4.61 -5.56 -5.30
N VAL A 144 4.13 -4.35 -5.04
CA VAL A 144 4.73 -3.42 -4.07
C VAL A 144 3.72 -3.02 -3.00
N GLU A 145 4.20 -2.87 -1.77
CA GLU A 145 3.40 -2.31 -0.68
C GLU A 145 3.21 -0.81 -0.94
N ALA A 146 1.95 -0.42 -1.19
CA ALA A 146 1.54 0.96 -1.40
C ALA A 146 1.00 1.55 -0.08
N TYR A 147 1.03 2.87 0.02
CA TYR A 147 0.35 3.58 1.11
C TYR A 147 -0.26 4.89 0.57
N PRO A 148 -1.51 4.86 0.07
CA PRO A 148 -2.17 5.98 -0.61
C PRO A 148 -2.09 7.31 0.13
N ALA A 149 -2.44 7.34 1.42
CA ALA A 149 -2.38 8.57 2.21
C ALA A 149 -0.94 9.15 2.31
N ALA A 150 0.08 8.31 2.39
CA ALA A 150 1.47 8.77 2.41
C ALA A 150 1.94 9.25 1.03
N ALA A 151 1.51 8.60 -0.05
CA ALA A 151 1.79 9.02 -1.42
C ALA A 151 1.14 10.38 -1.74
N LEU A 152 -0.15 10.55 -1.41
CA LEU A 152 -0.87 11.82 -1.55
C LEU A 152 -0.16 12.94 -0.77
N GLN A 153 0.29 12.66 0.45
CA GLN A 153 1.05 13.63 1.24
C GLN A 153 2.38 14.03 0.58
N VAL A 154 3.11 13.09 -0.01
CA VAL A 154 4.35 13.40 -0.75
C VAL A 154 4.06 14.26 -1.99
N TRP A 155 2.96 13.99 -2.69
CA TRP A 155 2.54 14.77 -3.85
C TRP A 155 1.90 16.12 -3.50
N GLY A 156 1.80 16.47 -2.21
CA GLY A 156 1.17 17.72 -1.78
C GLY A 156 -0.35 17.75 -1.97
N LEU A 157 -0.98 16.58 -2.10
CA LEU A 157 -2.41 16.42 -2.31
C LEU A 157 -3.17 16.23 -0.99
N PRO A 158 -4.48 16.48 -0.95
CA PRO A 158 -5.31 16.17 0.20
C PRO A 158 -5.18 14.68 0.59
N HIS A 159 -4.72 14.41 1.81
CA HIS A 159 -4.39 13.05 2.27
C HIS A 159 -5.06 12.67 3.60
N LYS A 160 -5.89 13.55 4.18
CA LYS A 160 -6.60 13.33 5.45
C LYS A 160 -8.09 13.60 5.28
N GLY A 161 -8.89 12.90 6.06
CA GLY A 161 -10.31 13.18 6.23
C GLY A 161 -11.20 12.81 5.05
N TYR A 162 -10.66 12.22 3.98
CA TYR A 162 -11.45 11.80 2.81
C TYR A 162 -12.09 10.40 3.01
N LYS A 163 -11.57 9.57 3.93
CA LYS A 163 -12.14 8.25 4.24
C LYS A 163 -13.52 8.35 4.90
N SER A 164 -14.37 7.34 4.71
CA SER A 164 -15.79 7.25 5.14
C SER A 164 -16.81 7.90 4.18
N ALA A 165 -17.97 7.25 4.05
CA ALA A 165 -19.09 7.72 3.23
C ALA A 165 -19.55 9.16 3.55
N LYS A 166 -19.38 9.61 4.81
CA LYS A 166 -19.76 10.96 5.25
C LYS A 166 -18.87 12.06 4.67
N ASN A 167 -17.67 11.72 4.19
CA ASN A 167 -16.66 12.67 3.72
C ASN A 167 -16.61 12.75 2.19
N ARG A 168 -17.72 12.46 1.53
CA ARG A 168 -17.86 12.49 0.06
C ARG A 168 -17.36 13.80 -0.55
N ASP A 169 -17.73 14.94 0.01
CA ASP A 169 -17.33 16.25 -0.54
C ASP A 169 -15.82 16.49 -0.41
N VAL A 170 -15.20 15.98 0.67
CA VAL A 170 -13.73 16.02 0.84
C VAL A 170 -13.04 15.11 -0.19
N ARG A 171 -13.61 13.93 -0.48
CA ARG A 171 -13.12 13.10 -1.59
C ARG A 171 -13.30 13.75 -2.94
N ALA A 172 -14.44 14.39 -3.20
CA ALA A 172 -14.67 15.10 -4.46
C ALA A 172 -13.57 16.14 -4.70
N ALA A 173 -13.21 16.92 -3.68
CA ALA A 173 -12.09 17.86 -3.75
C ALA A 173 -10.74 17.16 -3.94
N SER A 174 -10.53 15.98 -3.34
CA SER A 174 -9.30 15.19 -3.49
C SER A 174 -9.14 14.64 -4.91
N VAL A 175 -10.24 14.18 -5.52
CA VAL A 175 -10.29 13.72 -6.92
C VAL A 175 -9.97 14.88 -7.86
N VAL A 176 -10.58 16.05 -7.66
CA VAL A 176 -10.27 17.25 -8.46
C VAL A 176 -8.80 17.64 -8.33
N ALA A 177 -8.26 17.70 -7.11
CA ALA A 177 -6.85 18.03 -6.90
C ALA A 177 -5.90 17.03 -7.58
N LEU A 178 -6.27 15.74 -7.62
CA LEU A 178 -5.50 14.72 -8.34
C LEU A 178 -5.55 14.96 -9.87
N GLU A 179 -6.73 15.22 -10.43
CA GLU A 179 -6.90 15.52 -11.86
C GLU A 179 -6.12 16.79 -12.27
N GLU A 180 -6.12 17.82 -11.42
CA GLU A 180 -5.34 19.05 -11.65
C GLU A 180 -3.83 18.82 -11.58
N ALA A 181 -3.38 17.99 -10.64
CA ALA A 181 -1.95 17.68 -10.47
C ALA A 181 -1.43 16.67 -11.51
N LEU A 182 -2.32 15.88 -12.11
CA LEU A 182 -2.02 14.90 -13.15
C LEU A 182 -2.95 15.10 -14.38
N PRO A 183 -2.78 16.17 -15.19
CA PRO A 183 -3.72 16.50 -16.27
C PRO A 183 -3.89 15.42 -17.36
N GLY A 184 -2.93 14.52 -17.50
CA GLY A 184 -3.01 13.37 -18.41
C GLY A 184 -3.80 12.17 -17.85
N LEU A 185 -4.30 12.25 -16.61
CA LEU A 185 -5.12 11.21 -15.99
C LEU A 185 -6.57 11.30 -16.47
N THR A 186 -7.07 10.21 -17.04
CA THR A 186 -8.48 10.03 -17.39
C THR A 186 -9.11 8.99 -16.48
N LEU A 187 -9.91 9.44 -15.50
CA LEU A 187 -10.73 8.55 -14.66
C LEU A 187 -11.95 8.00 -15.41
N GLY A 188 -12.39 8.69 -16.47
CA GLY A 188 -13.51 8.27 -17.32
C GLY A 188 -14.79 8.03 -16.51
N GLY A 189 -15.49 6.93 -16.82
CA GLY A 189 -16.73 6.53 -16.13
C GLY A 189 -16.54 6.15 -14.65
N PHE A 190 -15.30 6.01 -14.17
CA PHE A 190 -15.01 5.65 -12.77
C PHE A 190 -14.79 6.87 -11.87
N ARG A 191 -14.86 8.09 -12.42
CA ARG A 191 -14.67 9.32 -11.65
C ARG A 191 -15.65 9.42 -10.47
N ASP A 192 -16.94 9.24 -10.73
CA ASP A 192 -17.97 9.31 -9.68
C ASP A 192 -17.80 8.21 -8.63
N LEU A 193 -17.34 7.02 -9.06
CA LEU A 193 -17.04 5.92 -8.15
C LEU A 193 -15.90 6.28 -7.17
N CYS A 194 -14.84 6.95 -7.66
CA CYS A 194 -13.76 7.46 -6.81
C CYS A 194 -14.23 8.56 -5.84
N VAL A 195 -15.25 9.34 -6.23
CA VAL A 195 -15.88 10.31 -5.33
C VAL A 195 -16.73 9.61 -4.27
N ASP A 196 -17.44 8.54 -4.64
CA ASP A 196 -18.40 7.86 -3.77
C ASP A 196 -17.76 6.85 -2.80
N SER A 197 -16.58 6.31 -3.15
CA SER A 197 -15.87 5.30 -2.36
C SER A 197 -14.40 5.70 -2.14
N ASP A 198 -13.99 5.78 -0.87
CA ASP A 198 -12.58 5.90 -0.51
C ASP A 198 -11.77 4.69 -0.96
N ASP A 199 -12.34 3.49 -0.86
CA ASP A 199 -11.70 2.25 -1.32
C ASP A 199 -11.34 2.35 -2.82
N ALA A 200 -12.27 2.81 -3.67
CA ALA A 200 -12.03 3.02 -5.10
C ALA A 200 -10.92 4.06 -5.39
N PHE A 201 -10.95 5.18 -4.67
CA PHE A 201 -9.95 6.23 -4.83
C PHE A 201 -8.55 5.76 -4.38
N ASP A 202 -8.47 5.06 -3.25
CA ASP A 202 -7.22 4.51 -2.73
C ASP A 202 -6.64 3.44 -3.66
N ALA A 203 -7.48 2.62 -4.31
CA ALA A 203 -7.03 1.68 -5.34
C ALA A 203 -6.41 2.41 -6.55
N VAL A 204 -7.00 3.50 -7.04
CA VAL A 204 -6.38 4.30 -8.12
C VAL A 204 -5.03 4.86 -7.67
N VAL A 205 -4.95 5.44 -6.47
CA VAL A 205 -3.70 5.99 -5.93
C VAL A 205 -2.64 4.90 -5.74
N ALA A 206 -3.02 3.70 -5.27
CA ALA A 206 -2.11 2.56 -5.17
C ALA A 206 -1.55 2.15 -6.55
N GLY A 207 -2.36 2.24 -7.61
CA GLY A 207 -1.92 2.03 -8.99
C GLY A 207 -0.92 3.09 -9.47
N LEU A 208 -1.09 4.35 -9.06
CA LEU A 208 -0.11 5.41 -9.31
C LEU A 208 1.20 5.18 -8.56
N VAL A 209 1.15 4.66 -7.33
CA VAL A 209 2.35 4.25 -6.58
C VAL A 209 3.06 3.10 -7.29
N ALA A 210 2.32 2.13 -7.83
CA ALA A 210 2.88 1.05 -8.64
C ALA A 210 3.65 1.59 -9.86
N ARG A 211 3.09 2.60 -10.55
CA ARG A 211 3.79 3.29 -11.64
C ARG A 211 5.06 3.97 -11.16
N ALA A 212 5.02 4.68 -10.04
CA ALA A 212 6.21 5.31 -9.46
C ALA A 212 7.30 4.26 -9.18
N ALA A 213 6.94 3.09 -8.63
CA ALA A 213 7.86 2.00 -8.37
C ALA A 213 8.45 1.43 -9.67
N ALA A 214 7.63 1.21 -10.70
CA ALA A 214 8.07 0.72 -12.00
C ALA A 214 9.05 1.68 -12.71
N LEU A 215 8.89 2.99 -12.49
CA LEU A 215 9.82 4.01 -12.99
C LEU A 215 11.08 4.18 -12.13
N GLY A 216 11.22 3.41 -11.03
CA GLY A 216 12.32 3.57 -10.07
C GLY A 216 12.25 4.88 -9.28
N ARG A 217 11.06 5.48 -9.17
CA ARG A 217 10.79 6.79 -8.53
C ARG A 217 10.19 6.65 -7.14
N THR A 218 10.55 5.59 -6.42
CA THR A 218 10.18 5.38 -5.01
C THR A 218 11.43 5.30 -4.15
N ALA A 219 11.30 5.71 -2.89
CA ALA A 219 12.37 5.55 -1.91
C ALA A 219 12.76 4.07 -1.80
N ARG A 220 14.06 3.79 -1.89
CA ARG A 220 14.62 2.45 -1.75
C ARG A 220 15.22 2.28 -0.34
N PRO A 221 15.20 1.06 0.22
CA PRO A 221 15.91 0.79 1.45
C PRO A 221 17.43 0.90 1.22
N ASP A 222 18.17 1.39 2.21
CA ASP A 222 19.62 1.22 2.24
C ASP A 222 20.00 -0.26 2.49
N ALA A 223 21.30 -0.60 2.48
CA ALA A 223 21.74 -1.99 2.63
C ALA A 223 21.30 -2.65 3.95
N ALA A 224 21.28 -1.90 5.06
CA ALA A 224 20.87 -2.43 6.36
C ALA A 224 19.35 -2.58 6.44
N GLN A 225 18.61 -1.62 5.88
CA GLN A 225 17.16 -1.67 5.77
C GLN A 225 16.72 -2.79 4.85
N HIS A 226 17.42 -3.02 3.73
CA HIS A 226 17.08 -4.03 2.74
C HIS A 226 17.11 -5.43 3.36
N ALA A 227 18.14 -5.71 4.17
CA ALA A 227 18.28 -6.99 4.87
C ALA A 227 17.07 -7.32 5.76
N VAL A 228 16.31 -6.32 6.21
CA VAL A 228 15.09 -6.46 7.02
C VAL A 228 13.83 -6.35 6.16
N ALA A 229 13.81 -5.44 5.19
CA ALA A 229 12.68 -5.14 4.33
C ALA A 229 12.21 -6.33 3.49
N VAL A 230 13.13 -7.20 3.06
CA VAL A 230 12.77 -8.46 2.37
C VAL A 230 11.91 -9.40 3.23
N ARG A 231 11.94 -9.25 4.57
CA ARG A 231 11.08 -9.97 5.51
C ARG A 231 9.91 -9.13 6.00
N GLU A 232 10.13 -7.87 6.38
CA GLU A 232 9.07 -7.04 6.98
C GLU A 232 8.11 -6.41 5.95
N GLY A 233 8.55 -6.28 4.69
CA GLY A 233 7.92 -5.42 3.69
C GLY A 233 8.55 -4.03 3.62
N TRP A 234 8.39 -3.38 2.47
CA TRP A 234 8.83 -2.00 2.22
C TRP A 234 7.74 -1.17 1.58
N ILE A 235 7.31 -0.10 2.25
CA ILE A 235 6.34 0.85 1.69
C ILE A 235 7.03 1.66 0.59
N HIS A 236 6.56 1.51 -0.64
CA HIS A 236 7.05 2.26 -1.80
C HIS A 236 6.54 3.69 -1.78
N LEU A 237 7.21 4.54 -1.01
CA LEU A 237 6.89 5.96 -0.95
C LEU A 237 7.47 6.69 -2.18
N PRO A 238 6.68 7.46 -2.95
CA PRO A 238 7.19 8.22 -4.09
C PRO A 238 8.31 9.19 -3.69
N VAL A 239 9.21 9.50 -4.62
CA VAL A 239 10.24 10.54 -4.50
C VAL A 239 10.21 11.53 -5.68
N CYS A 240 9.12 11.50 -6.45
CA CYS A 240 8.83 12.41 -7.55
C CYS A 240 7.46 13.05 -7.34
N GLY A 241 7.18 14.14 -8.07
CA GLY A 241 5.84 14.68 -8.20
C GLY A 241 4.92 13.73 -8.99
N VAL A 242 3.61 13.85 -8.77
CA VAL A 242 2.63 12.98 -9.45
C VAL A 242 2.63 13.19 -10.98
N GLY A 243 2.85 14.43 -11.44
CA GLY A 243 2.96 14.74 -12.88
C GLY A 243 4.13 14.06 -13.60
N GLU A 244 5.15 13.61 -12.86
CA GLU A 244 6.31 12.90 -13.42
C GLU A 244 6.03 11.41 -13.69
N LEU A 245 4.80 10.94 -13.47
CA LEU A 245 4.38 9.56 -13.74
C LEU A 245 3.99 9.32 -15.21
N LEU A 246 3.69 10.39 -15.95
CA LEU A 246 3.24 10.37 -17.35
C LEU A 246 4.40 10.18 -18.35
#